data_AF-A0A353PUP1-F1
#
_entry.id   AF-A0A353PUP1-F1
#
_cell.length_a   1.000
_cell.length_b   1.000
_cell.length_c   1.000
_cell.angle_alpha   90.00
_cell.angle_beta   90.00
_cell.angle_gamma   90.00
#
_symmetry.space_group_name_H-M   'P 1'
#
loop_
_entity.id
_entity.type
_entity.pdbx_description
1 polymer ?
#
loop_
_entity_poly.entity_id
_entity_poly.type
_entity_poly.pdbx_seq_one_letter_code
_entity_poly.pdbx_strand_id
1 'polypeptide(L)'
;MINLKQVRVVNWHYFKDEIIRIGKLTLLSGKNGMGKSTLIDAIQYALAADLRKAKFNQAAGDRRGGRDLAGYVRCKIGSDSTEFLRGDTVAHVLLDFDMGKEHMTAAVCVEAYSDGRTSEHFWLGENFDIKTFEVKSDEGKVLSWRQCKEQLLARSCLFYESKREYLRYVTDRLGVYRRMSEYNPYLEAFTRSVSFTPLVSVDRFVCDYILEERQLDIQTMKENLESYKEAERQARGTEFHIAALRKIAELAAEYERLIHNLLQQDYLKHHIDCSLAEEDLLAARDKIKETEATIARLEQETLFNERDRARIDEELGEVNVALANDSAYNMYQSLQKRLELSRGEYTEAEKQGKRCIMLRKQALEVLHGLGALEESSITVFQLDKDIQKMEAARSQAERDRLEAETLQCNLEEELALYSGELADLNRGILRFPEEPQNLKNIFNDQGIEAWILAELVEITHSDWANAVEGWLGNRRFALILDPEHFQTALVLYNAQPNSLAGVYLPNIAKLRKLAEKPRSGSLAEFVSSENPWAETYVKALLGNVMTSDTANLKNYEKAISQDCMSYADHTVRRIKKEVWGRHYLGRQAMEQRRQVLERDILRLEAELKEVGRAV
;
A
#
# COMPACT_ATOMS: atom_id res chain seq x y z
N MET A 1 59.77 -38.65 31.21
CA MET A 1 59.72 -37.28 31.75
C MET A 1 60.70 -36.46 30.94
N ILE A 2 60.25 -35.36 30.36
CA ILE A 2 61.04 -34.54 29.42
C ILE A 2 61.86 -33.54 30.23
N ASN A 3 63.18 -33.49 30.00
CA ASN A 3 64.07 -32.57 30.72
C ASN A 3 64.97 -31.81 29.76
N LEU A 4 65.07 -30.49 29.93
CA LEU A 4 66.10 -29.69 29.26
C LEU A 4 67.46 -29.98 29.90
N LYS A 5 68.38 -30.62 29.16
CA LYS A 5 69.71 -31.03 29.64
C LYS A 5 70.76 -29.97 29.42
N GLN A 6 70.75 -29.32 28.26
CA GLN A 6 71.78 -28.37 27.87
C GLN A 6 71.19 -27.23 27.05
N VAL A 7 71.79 -26.06 27.19
CA VAL A 7 71.48 -24.87 26.39
C VAL A 7 72.79 -24.37 25.81
N ARG A 8 72.89 -24.28 24.49
CA ARG A 8 74.04 -23.64 23.82
C ARG A 8 73.60 -22.30 23.27
N VAL A 9 74.38 -21.29 23.60
CA VAL A 9 74.11 -19.91 23.22
C VAL A 9 75.32 -19.34 22.51
N VAL A 10 75.12 -18.91 21.27
CA VAL A 10 76.18 -18.37 20.40
C VAL A 10 75.81 -16.96 19.98
N ASN A 11 76.76 -16.03 20.15
CA ASN A 11 76.62 -14.59 19.84
C ASN A 11 75.35 -13.92 20.40
N TRP A 12 74.89 -14.35 21.58
CA TRP A 12 73.76 -13.73 22.27
C TRP A 12 74.28 -12.80 23.37
N HIS A 13 74.16 -11.49 23.15
CA HIS A 13 74.68 -10.44 24.02
C HIS A 13 76.16 -10.70 24.36
N TYR A 14 76.57 -10.81 25.62
CA TYR A 14 77.97 -11.11 25.97
C TYR A 14 78.36 -12.58 25.78
N PHE A 15 77.42 -13.50 25.56
CA PHE A 15 77.72 -14.91 25.28
C PHE A 15 78.31 -15.06 23.88
N LYS A 16 79.50 -15.66 23.79
CA LYS A 16 80.20 -15.89 22.51
C LYS A 16 79.83 -17.25 21.93
N ASP A 17 80.17 -18.33 22.62
CA ASP A 17 79.76 -19.70 22.32
C ASP A 17 79.90 -20.50 23.60
N GLU A 18 78.80 -20.62 24.35
CA GLU A 18 78.79 -21.22 25.68
C GLU A 18 77.75 -22.34 25.74
N ILE A 19 78.13 -23.48 26.32
CA ILE A 19 77.24 -24.62 26.57
C ILE A 19 76.98 -24.73 28.06
N ILE A 20 75.73 -24.50 28.46
CA ILE A 20 75.29 -24.46 29.84
C ILE A 20 74.49 -25.72 30.13
N ARG A 21 74.91 -26.49 31.14
CA ARG A 21 74.18 -27.69 31.58
C ARG A 21 73.06 -27.31 32.53
N ILE A 22 71.87 -27.85 32.28
CA ILE A 22 70.67 -27.67 33.08
C ILE A 22 70.35 -29.00 33.77
N GLY A 23 70.26 -28.96 35.09
CA GLY A 23 69.84 -30.08 35.92
C GLY A 23 68.37 -29.99 36.26
N LYS A 24 67.87 -30.88 37.12
CA LYS A 24 66.49 -30.80 37.65
C LYS A 24 66.21 -29.47 38.36
N LEU A 25 67.23 -28.92 39.02
CA LEU A 25 67.24 -27.62 39.66
C LEU A 25 68.56 -26.93 39.31
N THR A 26 68.49 -25.74 38.73
CA THR A 26 69.68 -24.95 38.35
C THR A 26 69.53 -23.54 38.90
N LEU A 27 70.48 -23.11 39.72
CA LEU A 27 70.52 -21.77 40.31
C LEU A 27 71.47 -20.86 39.51
N LEU A 28 70.94 -19.77 38.95
CA LEU A 28 71.74 -18.73 38.29
C LEU A 28 72.15 -17.64 39.31
N SER A 29 73.35 -17.76 39.88
CA SER A 29 73.91 -16.80 40.84
C SER A 29 74.88 -15.79 40.19
N GLY A 30 75.07 -14.62 40.81
CA GLY A 30 75.84 -13.50 40.23
C GLY A 30 75.25 -12.12 40.55
N LYS A 31 76.03 -11.05 40.37
CA LYS A 31 75.59 -9.66 40.56
C LYS A 31 74.54 -9.26 39.51
N ASN A 32 73.76 -8.22 39.79
CA ASN A 32 72.85 -7.63 38.79
C ASN A 32 73.66 -7.17 37.57
N GLY A 33 73.12 -7.38 36.37
CA GLY A 33 73.80 -7.03 35.10
C GLY A 33 74.74 -8.09 34.54
N MET A 34 74.97 -9.22 35.23
CA MET A 34 75.85 -10.31 34.77
C MET A 34 75.24 -11.23 33.70
N GLY A 35 74.15 -10.82 33.04
CA GLY A 35 73.53 -11.58 31.95
C GLY A 35 72.60 -12.73 32.35
N LYS A 36 72.18 -12.83 33.63
CA LYS A 36 71.25 -13.88 34.08
C LYS A 36 69.91 -13.85 33.34
N SER A 37 69.28 -12.67 33.30
CA SER A 37 68.03 -12.46 32.58
C SER A 37 68.22 -12.68 31.08
N THR A 38 69.37 -12.30 30.54
CA THR A 38 69.72 -12.49 29.12
C THR A 38 69.74 -13.97 28.71
N LEU A 39 70.20 -14.86 29.58
CA LEU A 39 70.17 -16.30 29.35
C LEU A 39 68.73 -16.85 29.40
N ILE A 40 67.94 -16.41 30.38
CA ILE A 40 66.53 -16.81 30.49
C ILE A 40 65.74 -16.32 29.27
N ASP A 41 65.99 -15.09 28.84
CA ASP A 41 65.42 -14.48 27.65
C ASP A 41 65.77 -15.29 26.38
N ALA A 42 67.00 -15.83 26.28
CA ALA A 42 67.40 -16.71 25.17
C ALA A 42 66.58 -18.00 25.16
N ILE A 43 66.44 -18.66 26.31
CA ILE A 43 65.64 -19.89 26.46
C ILE A 43 64.16 -19.63 26.15
N GLN A 44 63.62 -18.52 26.67
CA GLN A 44 62.26 -18.08 26.40
C GLN A 44 62.04 -17.82 24.91
N TYR A 45 63.00 -17.17 24.25
CA TYR A 45 62.92 -16.89 22.82
C TYR A 45 62.92 -18.17 21.99
N ALA A 46 63.80 -19.12 22.31
CA ALA A 46 63.86 -20.40 21.60
C ALA A 46 62.58 -21.25 21.78
N LEU A 47 61.89 -21.15 22.91
CA LEU A 47 60.63 -21.87 23.16
C LEU A 47 59.38 -21.16 22.62
N ALA A 48 59.34 -19.83 22.66
CA ALA A 48 58.15 -19.06 22.31
C ALA A 48 58.16 -18.52 20.88
N ALA A 49 59.35 -18.30 20.27
CA ALA A 49 59.62 -17.83 18.90
C ALA A 49 58.91 -16.52 18.44
N ASP A 50 57.91 -16.02 19.17
CA ASP A 50 57.11 -14.84 18.88
C ASP A 50 57.48 -13.70 19.84
N LEU A 51 58.05 -12.62 19.30
CA LEU A 51 58.43 -11.41 20.02
C LEU A 51 57.25 -10.70 20.70
N ARG A 52 56.00 -10.92 20.23
CA ARG A 52 54.80 -10.38 20.90
C ARG A 52 54.54 -11.06 22.25
N LYS A 53 54.95 -12.33 22.37
CA LYS A 53 54.72 -13.19 23.54
C LYS A 53 55.97 -13.33 24.42
N ALA A 54 57.15 -13.40 23.80
CA ALA A 54 58.44 -13.31 24.46
C ALA A 54 58.76 -11.84 24.81
N LYS A 55 58.09 -11.30 25.83
CA LYS A 55 58.51 -10.01 26.40
C LYS A 55 59.86 -10.22 27.07
N PHE A 56 60.94 -9.83 26.39
CA PHE A 56 62.26 -9.77 26.98
C PHE A 56 62.18 -9.02 28.31
N ASN A 57 62.78 -9.59 29.36
CA ASN A 57 62.59 -9.08 30.72
C ASN A 57 62.98 -7.61 30.84
N GLN A 58 62.00 -6.70 30.84
CA GLN A 58 62.25 -5.30 31.14
C GLN A 58 62.57 -5.21 32.63
N ALA A 59 63.76 -4.71 32.98
CA ALA A 59 64.09 -4.49 34.37
C ALA A 59 63.05 -3.53 34.99
N ALA A 60 62.74 -3.73 36.27
CA ALA A 60 61.82 -2.88 37.00
C ALA A 60 62.29 -1.42 36.96
N GLY A 61 61.67 -0.59 36.10
CA GLY A 61 61.95 0.84 36.02
C GLY A 61 61.67 1.48 34.65
N ASP A 62 62.04 0.83 33.54
CA ASP A 62 62.03 1.49 32.23
C ASP A 62 60.90 1.01 31.32
N ARG A 63 59.84 1.82 31.23
CA ARG A 63 58.80 1.68 30.19
C ARG A 63 59.24 2.25 28.83
N ARG A 64 60.43 2.82 28.72
CA ARG A 64 60.96 3.45 27.49
C ARG A 64 62.45 3.14 27.32
N GLY A 65 62.76 2.03 26.67
CA GLY A 65 64.14 1.58 26.42
C GLY A 65 64.17 0.09 26.06
N GLY A 66 63.41 -0.28 25.02
CA GLY A 66 63.05 -1.66 24.74
C GLY A 66 64.23 -2.50 24.29
N ARG A 67 64.56 -3.53 25.07
CA ARG A 67 65.43 -4.63 24.62
C ARG A 67 64.79 -5.25 23.38
N ASP A 68 65.53 -5.26 22.28
CA ASP A 68 65.11 -5.74 20.98
C ASP A 68 65.96 -6.93 20.54
N LEU A 69 65.45 -7.74 19.60
CA LEU A 69 66.14 -8.92 19.12
C LEU A 69 67.52 -8.56 18.54
N ALA A 70 67.58 -7.47 17.75
CA ALA A 70 68.83 -6.96 17.19
C ALA A 70 69.84 -6.58 18.29
N GLY A 71 69.38 -5.98 19.40
CA GLY A 71 70.21 -5.65 20.55
C GLY A 71 70.81 -6.87 21.26
N TYR A 72 70.07 -7.97 21.37
CA TYR A 72 70.62 -9.23 21.88
C TYR A 72 71.65 -9.81 20.91
N VAL A 73 71.36 -9.94 19.62
CA VAL A 73 72.28 -10.56 18.64
C VAL A 73 73.56 -9.74 18.47
N ARG A 74 73.43 -8.44 18.26
CA ARG A 74 74.56 -7.54 17.99
C ARG A 74 75.26 -7.02 19.25
N CYS A 75 74.74 -7.36 20.44
CA CYS A 75 75.24 -6.91 21.74
C CYS A 75 75.25 -5.38 21.85
N LYS A 76 74.05 -4.80 22.00
CA LYS A 76 73.87 -3.36 22.26
C LYS A 76 74.49 -3.00 23.61
N ILE A 77 75.38 -2.01 23.61
CA ILE A 77 76.01 -1.50 24.82
C ILE A 77 75.20 -0.28 25.28
N GLY A 78 74.75 -0.25 26.53
CA GLY A 78 73.97 0.86 27.11
C GLY A 78 72.48 0.89 26.73
N SER A 79 71.66 1.55 27.56
CA SER A 79 70.21 1.70 27.33
C SER A 79 69.88 2.68 26.19
N ASP A 80 70.66 3.77 26.09
CA ASP A 80 70.41 4.92 25.19
C ASP A 80 71.40 5.08 24.03
N SER A 81 72.45 4.27 23.96
CA SER A 81 73.45 4.32 22.89
C SER A 81 73.05 3.47 21.68
N THR A 82 73.43 3.93 20.47
CA THR A 82 73.31 3.17 19.20
C THR A 82 74.55 2.30 18.93
N GLU A 83 75.40 2.11 19.93
CA GLU A 83 76.64 1.35 19.81
C GLU A 83 76.38 -0.15 20.02
N PHE A 84 76.85 -0.93 19.06
CA PHE A 84 76.80 -2.40 19.09
C PHE A 84 78.22 -2.95 19.11
N LEU A 85 78.49 -3.95 19.94
CA LEU A 85 79.79 -4.61 20.00
C LEU A 85 80.06 -5.44 18.73
N ARG A 86 79.01 -5.89 18.03
CA ARG A 86 79.09 -6.68 16.80
C ARG A 86 78.43 -5.95 15.62
N GLY A 87 79.06 -6.08 14.45
CA GLY A 87 78.46 -5.72 13.15
C GLY A 87 77.46 -6.79 12.70
N ASP A 88 77.53 -7.17 11.42
CA ASP A 88 76.69 -8.23 10.86
C ASP A 88 77.08 -9.58 11.46
N THR A 89 76.13 -10.26 12.10
CA THR A 89 76.43 -11.50 12.81
C THR A 89 75.23 -12.44 12.88
N VAL A 90 75.52 -13.71 13.13
CA VAL A 90 74.53 -14.77 13.31
C VAL A 90 74.59 -15.24 14.76
N ALA A 91 73.45 -15.28 15.42
CA ALA A 91 73.28 -15.87 16.74
C ALA A 91 72.50 -17.17 16.68
N HIS A 92 72.87 -18.11 17.54
CA HIS A 92 72.19 -19.39 17.68
C HIS A 92 71.83 -19.63 19.14
N VAL A 93 70.59 -20.04 19.37
CA VAL A 93 70.14 -20.56 20.66
C VAL A 93 69.63 -21.98 20.43
N LEU A 94 70.27 -22.96 21.06
CA LEU A 94 69.94 -24.37 20.94
C LEU A 94 69.55 -24.92 22.31
N LEU A 95 68.43 -25.63 22.36
CA LEU A 95 67.89 -26.27 23.55
C LEU A 95 67.87 -27.79 23.33
N ASP A 96 68.63 -28.55 24.12
CA ASP A 96 68.66 -30.02 24.08
C ASP A 96 67.77 -30.63 25.16
N PHE A 97 66.70 -31.27 24.70
CA PHE A 97 65.74 -31.99 25.51
C PHE A 97 66.01 -33.49 25.50
N ASP A 98 66.06 -34.07 26.69
CA ASP A 98 66.05 -35.51 26.92
C ASP A 98 64.61 -36.01 27.10
N MET A 99 64.15 -36.84 26.18
CA MET A 99 62.82 -37.44 26.17
C MET A 99 62.84 -38.89 26.72
N GLY A 100 63.99 -39.38 27.18
CA GLY A 100 64.18 -40.72 27.75
C GLY A 100 64.75 -41.73 26.75
N LYS A 101 64.07 -41.98 25.62
CA LYS A 101 64.57 -42.86 24.54
C LYS A 101 65.17 -42.09 23.36
N GLU A 102 64.85 -40.81 23.22
CA GLU A 102 65.23 -39.94 22.12
C GLU A 102 65.72 -38.59 22.65
N HIS A 103 66.61 -37.95 21.91
CA HIS A 103 67.06 -36.59 22.15
C HIS A 103 66.46 -35.65 21.11
N MET A 104 66.07 -34.45 21.53
CA MET A 104 65.55 -33.41 20.66
C MET A 104 66.33 -32.12 20.88
N THR A 105 66.91 -31.59 19.81
CA THR A 105 67.42 -30.22 19.81
C THR A 105 66.42 -29.30 19.13
N ALA A 106 65.88 -28.33 19.88
CA ALA A 106 65.09 -27.24 19.34
C ALA A 106 65.97 -25.99 19.24
N ALA A 107 66.05 -25.38 18.07
CA ALA A 107 66.98 -24.30 17.84
C ALA A 107 66.42 -23.15 17.01
N VAL A 108 66.89 -21.95 17.36
CA VAL A 108 66.57 -20.71 16.67
C VAL A 108 67.87 -20.03 16.26
N CYS A 109 67.94 -19.66 14.98
CA CYS A 109 69.03 -18.92 14.38
C CYS A 109 68.51 -17.53 14.01
N VAL A 110 69.27 -16.50 14.33
CA VAL A 110 68.92 -15.11 14.00
C VAL A 110 70.11 -14.44 13.33
N GLU A 111 69.92 -14.00 12.08
CA GLU A 111 70.85 -13.13 11.40
C GLU A 111 70.44 -11.68 11.68
N ALA A 112 71.37 -10.86 12.17
CA ALA A 112 71.14 -9.44 12.39
C ALA A 112 72.18 -8.61 11.63
N TYR A 113 71.69 -7.63 10.89
CA TYR A 113 72.48 -6.78 10.02
C TYR A 113 72.63 -5.36 10.58
N SER A 114 73.66 -4.66 10.11
CA SER A 114 73.99 -3.31 10.53
C SER A 114 72.93 -2.28 10.15
N ASP A 115 72.14 -2.57 9.12
CA ASP A 115 70.98 -1.79 8.65
C ASP A 115 69.71 -1.97 9.50
N GLY A 116 69.75 -2.82 10.54
CA GLY A 116 68.64 -3.08 11.45
C GLY A 116 67.72 -4.21 11.01
N ARG A 117 67.97 -4.87 9.88
CA ARG A 117 67.20 -6.05 9.45
C ARG A 117 67.56 -7.27 10.30
N THR A 118 66.56 -8.08 10.62
CA THR A 118 66.74 -9.37 11.30
C THR A 118 66.00 -10.46 10.55
N SER A 119 66.69 -11.57 10.27
CA SER A 119 66.11 -12.78 9.68
C SER A 119 66.13 -13.90 10.71
N GLU A 120 64.99 -14.56 10.90
CA GLU A 120 64.82 -15.61 11.89
C GLU A 120 64.64 -16.95 11.18
N HIS A 121 65.34 -17.98 11.65
CA HIS A 121 65.30 -19.31 11.09
C HIS A 121 65.16 -20.36 12.19
N PHE A 122 64.24 -21.30 11.98
CA PHE A 122 63.82 -22.26 12.98
C PHE A 122 64.10 -23.68 12.50
N TRP A 123 64.66 -24.52 13.38
CA TRP A 123 64.95 -25.90 13.05
C TRP A 123 64.87 -26.83 14.27
N LEU A 124 64.61 -28.10 13.98
CA LEU A 124 64.60 -29.20 14.96
C LEU A 124 65.56 -30.29 14.50
N GLY A 125 66.42 -30.73 15.41
CA GLY A 125 67.32 -31.88 15.20
C GLY A 125 66.90 -33.05 16.08
N GLU A 126 66.60 -34.18 15.48
CA GLU A 126 66.36 -35.44 16.20
C GLU A 126 67.71 -36.13 16.45
N ASN A 127 67.98 -36.53 17.70
CA ASN A 127 69.24 -37.12 18.15
C ASN A 127 70.49 -36.32 17.76
N PHE A 128 70.36 -34.99 17.71
CA PHE A 128 71.43 -34.07 17.36
C PHE A 128 72.30 -33.72 18.59
N ASP A 129 73.61 -33.97 18.52
CA ASP A 129 74.53 -33.52 19.56
C ASP A 129 74.92 -32.05 19.35
N ILE A 130 74.41 -31.19 20.22
CA ILE A 130 74.67 -29.75 20.24
C ILE A 130 76.16 -29.41 20.19
N LYS A 131 77.07 -30.23 20.74
CA LYS A 131 78.51 -29.93 20.76
C LYS A 131 79.17 -30.02 19.39
N THR A 132 78.63 -30.90 18.54
CA THR A 132 79.20 -31.18 17.21
C THR A 132 78.79 -30.16 16.17
N PHE A 133 77.98 -29.16 16.54
CA PHE A 133 77.56 -28.08 15.64
C PHE A 133 78.67 -27.03 15.53
N GLU A 134 79.20 -26.85 14.33
CA GLU A 134 80.24 -25.86 14.06
C GLU A 134 79.58 -24.55 13.65
N VAL A 135 79.85 -23.49 14.42
CA VAL A 135 79.25 -22.15 14.20
C VAL A 135 80.30 -21.15 13.70
N LYS A 136 81.57 -21.55 13.67
CA LYS A 136 82.69 -20.78 13.16
C LYS A 136 83.48 -21.63 12.18
N SER A 137 84.04 -21.00 11.16
CA SER A 137 85.03 -21.64 10.28
C SER A 137 86.35 -21.86 11.01
N ASP A 138 87.26 -22.64 10.42
CA ASP A 138 88.63 -22.87 10.92
C ASP A 138 89.43 -21.57 11.09
N GLU A 139 89.06 -20.51 10.38
CA GLU A 139 89.63 -19.14 10.48
C GLU A 139 89.01 -18.28 11.59
N GLY A 140 88.05 -18.83 12.36
CA GLY A 140 87.38 -18.15 13.48
C GLY A 140 86.26 -17.19 13.09
N LYS A 141 85.87 -17.11 11.80
CA LYS A 141 84.72 -16.30 11.34
C LYS A 141 83.41 -17.04 11.59
N VAL A 142 82.37 -16.30 11.98
CA VAL A 142 81.01 -16.86 12.18
C VAL A 142 80.44 -17.29 10.84
N LEU A 143 79.89 -18.49 10.77
CA LEU A 143 79.26 -19.01 9.55
C LEU A 143 77.92 -18.31 9.29
N SER A 144 77.61 -18.09 8.01
CA SER A 144 76.29 -17.59 7.59
C SER A 144 75.21 -18.66 7.78
N TRP A 145 73.94 -18.27 7.87
CA TRP A 145 72.85 -19.25 7.96
C TRP A 145 72.86 -20.24 6.80
N ARG A 146 73.22 -19.81 5.59
CA ARG A 146 73.32 -20.69 4.42
C ARG A 146 74.32 -21.83 4.63
N GLN A 147 75.50 -21.51 5.16
CA GLN A 147 76.55 -22.50 5.46
C GLN A 147 76.12 -23.41 6.61
N CYS A 148 75.51 -22.87 7.67
CA CYS A 148 74.95 -23.68 8.76
C CYS A 148 73.83 -24.61 8.27
N LYS A 149 72.96 -24.14 7.35
CA LYS A 149 71.86 -24.92 6.78
C LYS A 149 72.38 -26.10 5.97
N GLU A 150 73.44 -25.94 5.19
CA GLU A 150 74.08 -27.04 4.46
C GLU A 150 74.62 -28.13 5.42
N GLN A 151 75.27 -27.73 6.52
CA GLN A 151 75.73 -28.68 7.55
C GLN A 151 74.57 -29.41 8.25
N LEU A 152 73.48 -28.71 8.52
CA LEU A 152 72.29 -29.26 9.19
C LEU A 152 71.48 -30.19 8.26
N LEU A 153 71.41 -29.88 6.96
CA LEU A 153 70.81 -30.75 5.94
C LEU A 153 71.55 -32.08 5.83
N ALA A 154 72.90 -32.07 5.89
CA ALA A 154 73.71 -33.29 5.90
C ALA A 154 73.43 -34.18 7.14
N ARG A 155 72.83 -33.63 8.19
CA ARG A 155 72.48 -34.32 9.44
C ARG A 155 70.97 -34.56 9.60
N SER A 156 70.20 -34.48 8.51
CA SER A 156 68.75 -34.76 8.49
C SER A 156 67.92 -33.92 9.49
N CYS A 157 68.30 -32.67 9.75
CA CYS A 157 67.52 -31.75 10.58
C CYS A 157 66.29 -31.22 9.82
N LEU A 158 65.21 -30.95 10.55
CA LEU A 158 63.96 -30.38 10.02
C LEU A 158 63.99 -28.86 10.11
N PHE A 159 63.53 -28.17 9.07
CA PHE A 159 63.49 -26.71 9.00
C PHE A 159 62.05 -26.22 8.86
N TYR A 160 61.75 -25.07 9.45
CA TYR A 160 60.42 -24.47 9.43
C TYR A 160 60.49 -23.04 8.93
N GLU A 161 59.67 -22.72 7.93
CA GLU A 161 59.61 -21.38 7.32
C GLU A 161 58.78 -20.43 8.18
N SER A 162 57.83 -20.96 8.94
CA SER A 162 56.93 -20.17 9.80
C SER A 162 57.13 -20.48 11.27
N LYS A 163 57.14 -19.42 12.09
CA LYS A 163 57.08 -19.50 13.57
C LYS A 163 55.94 -20.40 14.05
N ARG A 164 54.79 -20.33 13.37
CA ARG A 164 53.59 -21.12 13.71
C ARG A 164 53.84 -22.60 13.55
N GLU A 165 54.50 -22.97 12.47
CA GLU A 165 54.81 -24.36 12.16
C GLU A 165 55.83 -24.92 13.15
N TYR A 166 56.92 -24.18 13.38
CA TYR A 166 57.92 -24.53 14.39
C TYR A 166 57.31 -24.76 15.77
N LEU A 167 56.48 -23.82 16.26
CA LEU A 167 55.82 -23.93 17.56
C LEU A 167 54.88 -25.13 17.64
N ARG A 168 54.15 -25.43 16.58
CA ARG A 168 53.27 -26.61 16.52
C ARG A 168 54.08 -27.89 16.72
N TYR A 169 55.21 -28.05 16.04
CA TYR A 169 56.04 -29.25 16.14
C TYR A 169 56.79 -29.36 17.48
N VAL A 170 57.34 -28.25 17.99
CA VAL A 170 57.98 -28.22 19.31
C VAL A 170 56.96 -28.59 20.41
N THR A 171 55.76 -28.01 20.37
CA THR A 171 54.73 -28.28 21.40
C THR A 171 54.11 -29.66 21.31
N ASP A 172 53.94 -30.19 20.10
CA ASP A 172 53.54 -31.59 19.86
C ASP A 172 54.54 -32.55 20.49
N ARG A 173 55.82 -32.35 20.20
CA ARG A 173 56.90 -33.19 20.72
C ARG A 173 57.08 -33.06 22.22
N LEU A 174 56.87 -31.88 22.80
CA LEU A 174 56.87 -31.66 24.25
C LEU A 174 55.61 -32.23 24.95
N GLY A 175 54.60 -32.72 24.20
CA GLY A 175 53.38 -33.30 24.75
C GLY A 175 52.38 -32.27 25.28
N VAL A 176 52.47 -31.02 24.83
CA VAL A 176 51.70 -29.86 25.33
C VAL A 176 50.62 -29.43 24.33
N TYR A 177 50.15 -30.37 23.50
CA TYR A 177 49.27 -30.09 22.37
C TYR A 177 47.79 -29.99 22.76
N ARG A 178 47.10 -28.91 22.32
CA ARG A 178 45.64 -28.87 22.19
C ARG A 178 45.27 -28.91 20.71
N ARG A 179 44.34 -29.79 20.32
CA ARG A 179 43.78 -29.85 18.96
C ARG A 179 43.21 -28.49 18.59
N MET A 180 43.56 -27.98 17.40
CA MET A 180 42.97 -26.78 16.81
C MET A 180 43.05 -25.51 17.66
N SER A 181 44.20 -25.25 18.30
CA SER A 181 44.39 -24.01 19.04
C SER A 181 45.66 -23.29 18.56
N GLU A 182 45.49 -22.11 17.98
CA GLU A 182 46.57 -21.13 17.75
C GLU A 182 47.20 -20.65 19.09
N TYR A 183 46.56 -21.00 20.20
CA TYR A 183 46.87 -20.61 21.56
C TYR A 183 47.41 -21.81 22.36
N ASN A 184 48.67 -21.74 22.80
CA ASN A 184 49.24 -22.68 23.76
C ASN A 184 49.33 -22.03 25.16
N PRO A 185 48.39 -22.34 26.07
CA PRO A 185 48.32 -21.69 27.39
C PRO A 185 49.56 -21.96 28.25
N TYR A 186 50.24 -23.08 28.07
CA TYR A 186 51.38 -23.46 28.89
C TYR A 186 52.65 -22.68 28.51
N LEU A 187 52.89 -22.47 27.22
CA LEU A 187 53.99 -21.62 26.76
C LEU A 187 53.74 -20.16 27.17
N GLU A 188 52.49 -19.68 27.11
CA GLU A 188 52.17 -18.35 27.61
C GLU A 188 52.37 -18.24 29.12
N ALA A 189 51.91 -19.22 29.91
CA ALA A 189 52.17 -19.27 31.34
C ALA A 189 53.68 -19.28 31.66
N PHE A 190 54.49 -19.99 30.86
CA PHE A 190 55.95 -19.98 30.98
C PHE A 190 56.55 -18.60 30.67
N THR A 191 56.17 -17.96 29.57
CA THR A 191 56.64 -16.60 29.23
C THR A 191 56.24 -15.56 30.27
N ARG A 192 55.03 -15.69 30.84
CA ARG A 192 54.50 -14.78 31.86
C ARG A 192 55.11 -15.02 33.25
N SER A 193 55.49 -16.25 33.60
CA SER A 193 56.13 -16.56 34.89
C SER A 193 57.57 -16.05 34.97
N VAL A 194 58.25 -15.99 33.82
CA VAL A 194 59.58 -15.38 33.71
C VAL A 194 59.50 -13.85 33.85
N SER A 195 58.47 -13.23 33.28
CA SER A 195 58.26 -11.78 33.41
C SER A 195 57.76 -11.43 34.81
N PHE A 196 58.62 -10.85 35.64
CA PHE A 196 58.26 -10.42 36.99
C PHE A 196 57.39 -9.16 36.95
N THR A 197 56.12 -9.31 36.55
CA THR A 197 55.11 -8.26 36.66
C THR A 197 54.42 -8.39 38.02
N PRO A 198 54.48 -7.36 38.89
CA PRO A 198 53.81 -7.41 40.18
C PRO A 198 52.31 -7.62 39.96
N LEU A 199 51.75 -8.62 40.64
CA LEU A 199 50.32 -8.95 40.57
C LEU A 199 49.51 -7.75 41.06
N VAL A 200 48.81 -7.08 40.14
CA VAL A 200 48.02 -5.88 40.46
C VAL A 200 46.69 -6.24 41.12
N SER A 201 46.07 -7.38 40.75
CA SER A 201 44.90 -7.94 41.44
C SER A 201 44.77 -9.44 41.22
N VAL A 202 44.18 -10.14 42.19
CA VAL A 202 43.90 -11.59 42.11
C VAL A 202 42.85 -11.89 41.04
N ASP A 203 41.85 -11.03 40.85
CA ASP A 203 40.81 -11.25 39.84
C ASP A 203 41.36 -11.20 38.41
N ARG A 204 42.26 -10.26 38.11
CA ARG A 204 42.97 -10.25 36.82
C ARG A 204 43.84 -11.48 36.67
N PHE A 205 44.44 -11.97 37.75
CA PHE A 205 45.17 -13.22 37.71
C PHE A 205 44.25 -14.41 37.36
N VAL A 206 43.05 -14.51 37.95
CA VAL A 206 42.11 -15.60 37.62
C VAL A 206 41.60 -15.48 36.18
N CYS A 207 41.19 -14.29 35.75
CA CYS A 207 40.70 -14.05 34.40
C CYS A 207 41.77 -14.28 33.33
N ASP A 208 42.99 -13.80 33.55
CA ASP A 208 44.04 -13.85 32.53
C ASP A 208 44.87 -15.14 32.58
N TYR A 209 44.87 -15.88 33.71
CA TYR A 209 45.75 -17.07 33.93
C TYR A 209 45.00 -18.38 34.20
N ILE A 210 43.72 -18.37 34.59
CA ILE A 210 42.95 -19.60 34.88
C ILE A 210 41.80 -19.80 33.89
N LEU A 211 41.09 -18.73 33.52
CA LEU A 211 39.94 -18.80 32.62
C LEU A 211 40.37 -18.92 31.14
N GLU A 212 39.65 -19.76 30.40
CA GLU A 212 39.85 -19.91 28.96
C GLU A 212 39.20 -18.73 28.23
N GLU A 213 39.97 -18.00 27.41
CA GLU A 213 39.43 -16.93 26.55
C GLU A 213 38.44 -17.52 25.54
N ARG A 214 37.14 -17.28 25.76
CA ARG A 214 36.11 -17.51 24.73
C ARG A 214 35.88 -16.19 23.99
N GLN A 215 36.34 -16.11 22.75
CA GLN A 215 35.95 -15.01 21.88
C GLN A 215 34.45 -15.11 21.59
N LEU A 216 33.70 -14.11 22.05
CA LEU A 216 32.28 -13.98 21.73
C LEU A 216 32.15 -13.65 20.25
N ASP A 217 31.59 -14.55 19.45
CA ASP A 217 31.27 -14.29 18.06
C ASP A 217 30.00 -13.42 17.97
N ILE A 218 30.22 -12.10 17.93
CA ILE A 218 29.17 -11.09 17.85
C ILE A 218 28.34 -11.26 16.56
N GLN A 219 28.93 -11.84 15.50
CA GLN A 219 28.27 -12.03 14.21
C GLN A 219 27.14 -13.05 14.33
N THR A 220 27.42 -14.23 14.90
CA THR A 220 26.43 -15.28 15.10
C THR A 220 25.29 -14.84 16.03
N MET A 221 25.60 -14.02 17.04
CA MET A 221 24.58 -13.45 17.92
C MET A 221 23.67 -12.45 17.21
N LYS A 222 24.22 -11.62 16.30
CA LYS A 222 23.42 -10.68 15.50
C LYS A 222 22.50 -11.42 14.53
N GLU A 223 23.02 -12.43 13.84
CA GLU A 223 22.23 -13.26 12.92
C GLU A 223 21.08 -13.98 13.63
N ASN A 224 21.34 -14.54 14.82
CA ASN A 224 20.29 -15.13 15.66
C ASN A 224 19.26 -14.09 16.12
N LEU A 225 19.68 -12.88 16.50
CA LEU A 225 18.74 -11.84 16.91
C LEU A 225 17.87 -11.34 15.74
N GLU A 226 18.43 -11.25 14.54
CA GLU A 226 17.69 -10.88 13.33
C GLU A 226 16.67 -11.97 12.96
N SER A 227 17.05 -13.25 13.02
CA SER A 227 16.11 -14.35 12.73
C SER A 227 14.95 -14.39 13.73
N TYR A 228 15.18 -14.12 15.02
CA TYR A 228 14.09 -13.98 16.00
C TYR A 228 13.16 -12.80 15.68
N LYS A 229 13.70 -11.64 15.31
CA LYS A 229 12.88 -10.47 14.94
C LYS A 229 12.08 -10.68 13.66
N GLU A 230 12.60 -11.47 12.73
CA GLU A 230 11.92 -11.82 11.50
C GLU A 230 10.78 -12.82 11.76
N ALA A 231 11.04 -13.85 12.56
CA ALA A 231 10.01 -14.78 13.02
C ALA A 231 8.89 -14.06 13.81
N GLU A 232 9.24 -13.11 14.67
CA GLU A 232 8.25 -12.29 15.40
C GLU A 232 7.38 -11.45 14.45
N ARG A 233 7.99 -10.83 13.42
CA ARG A 233 7.23 -10.10 12.40
C ARG A 233 6.29 -11.00 11.62
N GLN A 234 6.73 -12.19 11.25
CA GLN A 234 5.90 -13.18 10.56
C GLN A 234 4.74 -13.67 11.44
N ALA A 235 4.99 -13.91 12.74
CA ALA A 235 3.94 -14.31 13.68
C ALA A 235 2.87 -13.22 13.82
N ARG A 236 3.27 -11.96 14.04
CA ARG A 236 2.33 -10.82 14.09
C ARG A 236 1.56 -10.63 12.80
N GLY A 237 2.23 -10.79 11.65
CA GLY A 237 1.58 -10.79 10.35
C GLY A 237 0.51 -11.87 10.26
N THR A 238 0.83 -13.10 10.67
CA THR A 238 -0.10 -14.23 10.65
C THR A 238 -1.29 -14.00 11.58
N GLU A 239 -1.08 -13.47 12.78
CA GLU A 239 -2.16 -13.10 13.71
C GLU A 239 -3.13 -12.09 13.10
N PHE A 240 -2.60 -11.07 12.41
CA PHE A 240 -3.43 -10.11 11.70
C PHE A 240 -4.27 -10.76 10.59
N HIS A 241 -3.67 -11.67 9.81
CA HIS A 241 -4.39 -12.40 8.76
C HIS A 241 -5.48 -13.29 9.34
N ILE A 242 -5.23 -13.99 10.46
CA ILE A 242 -6.23 -14.81 11.15
C ILE A 242 -7.38 -13.93 11.65
N ALA A 243 -7.09 -12.77 12.24
CA ALA A 243 -8.12 -11.84 12.70
C ALA A 243 -9.00 -11.32 11.55
N ALA A 244 -8.39 -10.95 10.42
CA ALA A 244 -9.11 -10.52 9.23
C ALA A 244 -10.00 -11.65 8.66
N LEU A 245 -9.48 -12.87 8.56
CA LEU A 245 -10.22 -14.02 8.07
C LEU A 245 -11.39 -14.40 8.98
N ARG A 246 -11.25 -14.27 10.31
CA ARG A 246 -12.36 -14.48 11.25
C ARG A 246 -13.49 -13.48 11.00
N LYS A 247 -13.15 -12.20 10.79
CA LYS A 247 -14.16 -11.16 10.49
C LYS A 247 -14.88 -11.44 9.17
N ILE A 248 -14.17 -11.91 8.15
CA ILE A 248 -14.78 -12.32 6.88
C ILE A 248 -15.71 -13.53 7.09
N ALA A 249 -15.31 -14.52 7.90
CA ALA A 249 -16.13 -15.69 8.18
C ALA A 249 -17.42 -15.32 8.95
N GLU A 250 -17.35 -14.38 9.89
CA GLU A 250 -18.52 -13.84 10.60
C GLU A 250 -19.49 -13.16 9.64
N LEU A 251 -18.99 -12.30 8.74
CA LEU A 251 -19.81 -11.63 7.73
C LEU A 251 -20.43 -12.62 6.73
N ALA A 252 -19.70 -13.66 6.34
CA ALA A 252 -20.22 -14.71 5.47
C ALA A 252 -21.37 -15.49 6.14
N ALA A 253 -21.22 -15.82 7.42
CA ALA A 253 -22.28 -16.48 8.18
C ALA A 253 -23.53 -15.59 8.35
N GLU A 254 -23.33 -14.28 8.52
CA GLU A 254 -24.44 -13.32 8.55
C GLU A 254 -25.14 -13.22 7.19
N TYR A 255 -24.38 -13.15 6.10
CA TYR A 255 -24.91 -13.14 4.74
C TYR A 255 -25.73 -14.40 4.42
N GLU A 256 -25.25 -15.59 4.80
CA GLU A 256 -26.01 -16.85 4.63
C GLU A 256 -27.33 -16.83 5.41
N ARG A 257 -27.34 -16.29 6.64
CA ARG A 257 -28.57 -16.13 7.43
C ARG A 257 -29.55 -15.17 6.75
N LEU A 258 -29.07 -14.07 6.20
CA LEU A 258 -29.90 -13.10 5.48
C LEU A 258 -30.51 -13.69 4.21
N ILE A 259 -29.74 -14.44 3.42
CA ILE A 259 -30.26 -15.18 2.27
C ILE A 259 -31.35 -16.16 2.70
N HIS A 260 -31.11 -16.93 3.77
CA HIS A 260 -32.11 -17.88 4.24
C HIS A 260 -33.40 -17.19 4.68
N ASN A 261 -33.29 -16.04 5.37
CA ASN A 261 -34.44 -15.23 5.75
C ASN A 261 -35.19 -14.66 4.53
N LEU A 262 -34.48 -14.18 3.51
CA LEU A 262 -35.09 -13.71 2.27
C LEU A 262 -35.86 -14.83 1.56
N LEU A 263 -35.25 -16.01 1.41
CA LEU A 263 -35.92 -17.18 0.83
C LEU A 263 -37.19 -17.58 1.61
N GLN A 264 -37.15 -17.52 2.94
CA GLN A 264 -38.34 -17.76 3.78
C GLN A 264 -39.41 -16.70 3.55
N GLN A 265 -39.03 -15.42 3.47
CA GLN A 265 -39.96 -14.32 3.21
C GLN A 265 -40.60 -14.41 1.82
N ASP A 266 -39.82 -14.73 0.80
CA ASP A 266 -40.30 -14.94 -0.57
C ASP A 266 -41.28 -16.12 -0.64
N TYR A 267 -40.96 -17.23 0.03
CA TYR A 267 -41.88 -18.36 0.15
C TYR A 267 -43.20 -17.95 0.81
N LEU A 268 -43.14 -17.23 1.94
CA LEU A 268 -44.33 -16.77 2.64
C LEU A 268 -45.17 -15.81 1.78
N LYS A 269 -44.52 -14.91 1.03
CA LYS A 269 -45.19 -14.01 0.09
C LYS A 269 -45.94 -14.81 -0.98
N HIS A 270 -45.27 -15.74 -1.65
CA HIS A 270 -45.90 -16.60 -2.65
C HIS A 270 -47.04 -17.44 -2.08
N HIS A 271 -46.90 -17.94 -0.85
CA HIS A 271 -47.95 -18.68 -0.18
C HIS A 271 -49.18 -17.79 0.10
N ILE A 272 -48.97 -16.55 0.57
CA ILE A 272 -50.05 -15.59 0.78
C ILE A 272 -50.72 -15.23 -0.56
N ASP A 273 -49.95 -14.96 -1.60
CA ASP A 273 -50.47 -14.64 -2.93
C ASP A 273 -51.34 -15.78 -3.49
N CYS A 274 -50.88 -17.03 -3.35
CA CYS A 274 -51.69 -18.21 -3.71
C CYS A 274 -52.98 -18.29 -2.89
N SER A 275 -52.89 -18.10 -1.57
CA SER A 275 -54.08 -18.16 -0.69
C SER A 275 -55.11 -17.09 -1.05
N LEU A 276 -54.66 -15.86 -1.34
CA LEU A 276 -55.55 -14.77 -1.78
C LEU A 276 -56.19 -15.09 -3.13
N ALA A 277 -55.41 -15.62 -4.08
CA ALA A 277 -55.94 -16.04 -5.38
C ALA A 277 -56.97 -17.18 -5.25
N GLU A 278 -56.78 -18.10 -4.30
CA GLU A 278 -57.75 -19.16 -3.99
C GLU A 278 -59.05 -18.59 -3.40
N GLU A 279 -58.96 -17.62 -2.49
CA GLU A 279 -60.12 -16.91 -1.94
C GLU A 279 -60.88 -16.13 -3.03
N ASP A 280 -60.17 -15.41 -3.91
CA ASP A 280 -60.77 -14.69 -5.03
C ASP A 280 -61.45 -15.64 -6.02
N LEU A 281 -60.83 -16.80 -6.30
CA LEU A 281 -61.42 -17.84 -7.14
C LEU A 281 -62.72 -18.39 -6.53
N LEU A 282 -62.74 -18.62 -5.22
CA LEU A 282 -63.93 -19.06 -4.51
C LEU A 282 -65.04 -17.99 -4.57
N ALA A 283 -64.71 -16.73 -4.30
CA ALA A 283 -65.65 -15.63 -4.39
C ALA A 283 -66.20 -15.44 -5.82
N ALA A 284 -65.35 -15.58 -6.84
CA ALA A 284 -65.78 -15.52 -8.23
C ALA A 284 -66.70 -16.70 -8.59
N ARG A 285 -66.40 -17.92 -8.11
CA ARG A 285 -67.27 -19.10 -8.30
C ARG A 285 -68.64 -18.91 -7.67
N ASP A 286 -68.71 -18.35 -6.47
CA ASP A 286 -69.99 -18.11 -5.81
C ASP A 286 -70.78 -17.01 -6.51
N LYS A 287 -70.14 -15.95 -6.99
CA LYS A 287 -70.77 -14.95 -7.87
C LYS A 287 -71.30 -15.57 -9.16
N ILE A 288 -70.54 -16.47 -9.79
CA ILE A 288 -71.00 -17.19 -10.99
C ILE A 288 -72.29 -17.96 -10.68
N LYS A 289 -72.34 -18.73 -9.59
CA LYS A 289 -73.56 -19.45 -9.18
C LYS A 289 -74.73 -18.52 -8.94
N GLU A 290 -74.53 -17.37 -8.29
CA GLU A 290 -75.58 -16.37 -8.08
C GLU A 290 -76.08 -15.79 -9.41
N THR A 291 -75.16 -15.50 -10.35
CA THR A 291 -75.52 -15.02 -11.68
C THR A 291 -76.26 -16.08 -12.50
N GLU A 292 -75.86 -17.35 -12.42
CA GLU A 292 -76.55 -18.45 -13.08
C GLU A 292 -77.97 -18.65 -12.51
N ALA A 293 -78.12 -18.55 -11.18
CA ALA A 293 -79.43 -18.63 -10.53
C ALA A 293 -80.36 -17.46 -10.93
N THR A 294 -79.80 -16.26 -11.06
CA THR A 294 -80.57 -15.08 -11.51
C THR A 294 -80.92 -15.16 -13.00
N ILE A 295 -80.03 -15.65 -13.86
CA ILE A 295 -80.33 -15.93 -15.27
C ILE A 295 -81.46 -16.95 -15.37
N ALA A 296 -81.37 -18.08 -14.66
CA ALA A 296 -82.41 -19.11 -14.68
C ALA A 296 -83.78 -18.57 -14.22
N ARG A 297 -83.79 -17.68 -13.21
CA ARG A 297 -85.01 -16.99 -12.78
C ARG A 297 -85.55 -16.08 -13.87
N LEU A 298 -84.70 -15.25 -14.49
CA LEU A 298 -85.11 -14.34 -15.56
C LEU A 298 -85.62 -15.10 -16.79
N GLU A 299 -85.01 -16.24 -17.13
CA GLU A 299 -85.48 -17.12 -18.21
C GLU A 299 -86.87 -17.71 -17.92
N GLN A 300 -87.17 -18.04 -16.66
CA GLN A 300 -88.52 -18.45 -16.27
C GLN A 300 -89.52 -17.29 -16.37
N GLU A 301 -89.12 -16.09 -15.95
CA GLU A 301 -89.94 -14.87 -16.05
C GLU A 301 -90.19 -14.49 -17.52
N THR A 302 -89.21 -14.60 -18.41
CA THR A 302 -89.39 -14.35 -19.85
C THR A 302 -90.32 -15.38 -20.47
N LEU A 303 -90.15 -16.68 -20.18
CA LEU A 303 -91.07 -17.72 -20.64
C LEU A 303 -92.51 -17.49 -20.15
N PHE A 304 -92.67 -17.04 -18.91
CA PHE A 304 -93.99 -16.68 -18.38
C PHE A 304 -94.58 -15.48 -19.12
N ASN A 305 -93.81 -14.41 -19.30
CA ASN A 305 -94.23 -13.21 -20.02
C ASN A 305 -94.54 -13.50 -21.50
N GLU A 306 -93.80 -14.39 -22.16
CA GLU A 306 -94.08 -14.83 -23.53
C GLU A 306 -95.41 -15.58 -23.63
N ARG A 307 -95.71 -16.45 -22.66
CA ARG A 307 -97.01 -17.14 -22.59
C ARG A 307 -98.16 -16.17 -22.35
N ASP A 308 -97.98 -15.23 -21.41
CA ASP A 308 -98.98 -14.20 -21.13
C ASP A 308 -99.19 -13.30 -22.35
N ARG A 309 -98.12 -12.93 -23.06
CA ARG A 309 -98.21 -12.17 -24.32
C ARG A 309 -98.97 -12.96 -25.37
N ALA A 310 -98.67 -14.23 -25.56
CA ALA A 310 -99.40 -15.08 -26.50
C ALA A 310 -100.90 -15.17 -26.14
N ARG A 311 -101.24 -15.28 -24.85
CA ARG A 311 -102.64 -15.23 -24.38
C ARG A 311 -103.31 -13.90 -24.71
N ILE A 312 -102.64 -12.78 -24.43
CA ILE A 312 -103.17 -11.43 -24.73
C ILE A 312 -103.31 -11.24 -26.25
N ASP A 313 -102.37 -11.72 -27.05
CA ASP A 313 -102.45 -11.65 -28.52
C ASP A 313 -103.63 -12.49 -29.06
N GLU A 314 -103.92 -13.64 -28.44
CA GLU A 314 -105.11 -14.46 -28.74
C GLU A 314 -106.41 -13.74 -28.35
N GLU A 315 -106.48 -13.20 -27.12
CA GLU A 315 -107.61 -12.36 -26.66
C GLU A 315 -107.83 -11.14 -27.56
N LEU A 316 -106.76 -10.46 -27.98
CA LEU A 316 -106.82 -9.37 -28.96
C LEU A 316 -107.30 -9.85 -30.32
N GLY A 317 -106.90 -11.05 -30.74
CA GLY A 317 -107.42 -11.72 -31.94
C GLY A 317 -108.93 -11.93 -31.87
N GLU A 318 -109.43 -12.48 -30.77
CA GLU A 318 -110.87 -12.68 -30.53
C GLU A 318 -111.64 -11.36 -30.49
N VAL A 319 -111.12 -10.35 -29.77
CA VAL A 319 -111.71 -9.01 -29.70
C VAL A 319 -111.71 -8.34 -31.08
N ASN A 320 -110.64 -8.47 -31.87
CA ASN A 320 -110.59 -7.94 -33.23
C ASN A 320 -111.60 -8.65 -34.15
N VAL A 321 -111.81 -9.96 -34.01
CA VAL A 321 -112.85 -10.69 -34.75
C VAL A 321 -114.24 -10.24 -34.31
N ALA A 322 -114.46 -10.02 -33.00
CA ALA A 322 -115.73 -9.49 -32.49
C ALA A 322 -116.01 -8.07 -33.01
N LEU A 323 -115.01 -7.19 -33.02
CA LEU A 323 -115.06 -5.85 -33.61
C LEU A 323 -115.29 -5.91 -35.13
N ALA A 324 -114.66 -6.84 -35.86
CA ALA A 324 -114.88 -7.03 -37.29
C ALA A 324 -116.32 -7.52 -37.61
N ASN A 325 -116.96 -8.22 -36.67
CA ASN A 325 -118.37 -8.62 -36.78
C ASN A 325 -119.35 -7.53 -36.32
N ASP A 326 -118.87 -6.50 -35.60
CA ASP A 326 -119.71 -5.37 -35.19
C ASP A 326 -119.94 -4.40 -36.36
N SER A 327 -121.20 -4.30 -36.78
CA SER A 327 -121.65 -3.39 -37.83
C SER A 327 -121.30 -1.92 -37.58
N ALA A 328 -121.26 -1.48 -36.31
CA ALA A 328 -120.92 -0.11 -35.94
C ALA A 328 -119.43 0.19 -36.17
N TYR A 329 -118.55 -0.77 -35.89
CA TYR A 329 -117.11 -0.61 -36.08
C TYR A 329 -116.70 -0.66 -37.56
N ASN A 330 -117.30 -1.53 -38.36
CA ASN A 330 -117.11 -1.53 -39.83
C ASN A 330 -117.56 -0.20 -40.46
N MET A 331 -118.64 0.38 -39.94
CA MET A 331 -119.11 1.70 -40.37
C MET A 331 -118.14 2.81 -39.94
N TYR A 332 -117.60 2.75 -38.72
CA TYR A 332 -116.56 3.65 -38.25
C TYR A 332 -115.26 3.55 -39.07
N GLN A 333 -114.75 2.34 -39.35
CA GLN A 333 -113.55 2.13 -40.16
C GLN A 333 -113.72 2.60 -41.61
N SER A 334 -114.88 2.34 -42.22
CA SER A 334 -115.17 2.81 -43.58
C SER A 334 -115.32 4.33 -43.64
N LEU A 335 -115.90 4.95 -42.60
CA LEU A 335 -115.92 6.41 -42.46
C LEU A 335 -114.52 6.98 -42.25
N GLN A 336 -113.68 6.34 -41.43
CA GLN A 336 -112.31 6.77 -41.16
C GLN A 336 -111.42 6.64 -42.40
N LYS A 337 -111.51 5.52 -43.14
CA LYS A 337 -110.86 5.35 -44.46
C LYS A 337 -111.36 6.37 -45.48
N ARG A 338 -112.66 6.67 -45.52
CA ARG A 338 -113.20 7.75 -46.38
C ARG A 338 -112.68 9.13 -45.98
N LEU A 339 -112.49 9.36 -44.68
CA LEU A 339 -111.96 10.62 -44.15
C LEU A 339 -110.45 10.75 -44.43
N GLU A 340 -109.69 9.67 -44.37
CA GLU A 340 -108.29 9.60 -44.79
C GLU A 340 -108.13 9.74 -46.30
N LEU A 341 -108.98 9.08 -47.11
CA LEU A 341 -108.99 9.26 -48.57
C LEU A 341 -109.33 10.71 -48.92
N SER A 342 -110.34 11.29 -48.28
CA SER A 342 -110.74 12.68 -48.54
C SER A 342 -109.69 13.69 -48.04
N ARG A 343 -108.99 13.39 -46.93
CA ARG A 343 -107.80 14.16 -46.51
C ARG A 343 -106.64 13.99 -47.49
N GLY A 344 -106.43 12.77 -48.00
CA GLY A 344 -105.44 12.44 -49.02
C GLY A 344 -105.69 13.23 -50.31
N GLU A 345 -106.91 13.15 -50.86
CA GLU A 345 -107.37 13.92 -52.02
C GLU A 345 -107.28 15.43 -51.77
N TYR A 346 -107.61 15.91 -50.57
CA TYR A 346 -107.45 17.32 -50.20
C TYR A 346 -105.96 17.73 -50.19
N THR A 347 -105.08 16.92 -49.62
CA THR A 347 -103.63 17.19 -49.62
C THR A 347 -102.99 17.03 -51.00
N GLU A 348 -103.50 16.15 -51.86
CA GLU A 348 -103.09 16.03 -53.26
C GLU A 348 -103.60 17.22 -54.08
N ALA A 349 -104.83 17.67 -53.89
CA ALA A 349 -105.36 18.87 -54.52
C ALA A 349 -104.61 20.13 -54.07
N GLU A 350 -104.26 20.23 -52.78
CA GLU A 350 -103.41 21.30 -52.24
C GLU A 350 -101.98 21.21 -52.81
N LYS A 351 -101.41 20.01 -52.92
CA LYS A 351 -100.12 19.78 -53.58
C LYS A 351 -100.17 20.11 -55.07
N GLN A 352 -101.23 19.76 -55.80
CA GLN A 352 -101.43 20.09 -57.21
C GLN A 352 -101.58 21.60 -57.41
N GLY A 353 -102.34 22.28 -56.55
CA GLY A 353 -102.44 23.74 -56.53
C GLY A 353 -101.09 24.42 -56.27
N LYS A 354 -100.32 23.93 -55.29
CA LYS A 354 -98.93 24.38 -55.05
C LYS A 354 -98.00 24.03 -56.20
N ARG A 355 -98.19 22.89 -56.87
CA ARG A 355 -97.39 22.40 -58.02
C ARG A 355 -97.64 23.20 -59.29
N CYS A 356 -98.86 23.69 -59.54
CA CYS A 356 -99.12 24.63 -60.64
C CYS A 356 -98.47 26.01 -60.42
N ILE A 357 -98.41 26.48 -59.16
CA ILE A 357 -97.68 27.70 -58.76
C ILE A 357 -96.16 27.48 -58.86
N MET A 358 -95.69 26.27 -58.50
CA MET A 358 -94.27 25.88 -58.53
C MET A 358 -93.77 25.59 -59.95
N LEU A 359 -94.53 24.95 -60.84
CA LEU A 359 -94.17 24.69 -62.24
C LEU A 359 -94.04 25.99 -63.06
N ARG A 360 -94.78 27.04 -62.68
CA ARG A 360 -94.63 28.39 -63.24
C ARG A 360 -93.36 29.11 -62.75
N LYS A 361 -92.81 28.71 -61.59
CA LYS A 361 -91.47 29.13 -61.09
C LYS A 361 -90.34 28.23 -61.62
N GLN A 362 -90.57 26.92 -61.73
CA GLN A 362 -89.58 25.92 -62.13
C GLN A 362 -89.35 25.90 -63.64
N ALA A 363 -90.29 26.34 -64.50
CA ALA A 363 -90.02 26.64 -65.91
C ALA A 363 -89.00 27.79 -66.12
N LEU A 364 -88.72 28.57 -65.06
CA LEU A 364 -87.71 29.63 -65.02
C LEU A 364 -86.36 29.13 -64.45
N GLU A 365 -86.32 27.92 -63.89
CA GLU A 365 -85.14 27.33 -63.23
C GLU A 365 -84.69 25.99 -63.86
N VAL A 366 -85.24 25.62 -65.05
CA VAL A 366 -84.79 24.49 -65.89
C VAL A 366 -83.34 24.64 -66.41
N LEU A 367 -82.63 25.73 -66.12
CA LEU A 367 -81.28 25.94 -66.66
C LEU A 367 -80.09 25.40 -65.85
N HIS A 368 -80.26 24.80 -64.66
CA HIS A 368 -79.09 24.23 -63.95
C HIS A 368 -79.42 22.94 -63.16
N GLY A 369 -79.60 21.84 -63.90
CA GLY A 369 -78.93 20.54 -63.71
C GLY A 369 -79.08 19.76 -62.38
N LEU A 370 -79.80 18.63 -62.47
CA LEU A 370 -80.19 17.65 -61.43
C LEU A 370 -79.14 16.55 -61.08
N GLY A 371 -79.20 16.07 -59.81
CA GLY A 371 -79.14 14.64 -59.36
C GLY A 371 -77.75 13.98 -59.16
N ALA A 372 -77.53 12.93 -58.35
CA ALA A 372 -78.19 12.21 -57.23
C ALA A 372 -77.13 11.25 -56.59
N LEU A 373 -77.34 10.75 -55.35
CA LEU A 373 -76.44 9.89 -54.53
C LEU A 373 -76.91 8.41 -54.50
N GLU A 374 -76.00 7.45 -54.25
CA GLU A 374 -76.34 6.10 -53.73
C GLU A 374 -75.18 5.42 -52.95
N GLU A 375 -75.56 4.50 -52.04
CA GLU A 375 -74.82 3.91 -50.91
C GLU A 375 -73.96 2.66 -51.26
N SER A 376 -72.99 2.32 -50.39
CA SER A 376 -72.36 0.98 -50.39
C SER A 376 -71.79 0.55 -49.03
N SER A 377 -72.08 -0.71 -48.66
CA SER A 377 -71.73 -1.51 -47.49
C SER A 377 -70.25 -1.93 -47.40
N ILE A 378 -69.72 -2.17 -46.18
CA ILE A 378 -68.35 -2.67 -45.90
C ILE A 378 -68.38 -4.08 -45.27
N THR A 379 -67.52 -4.96 -45.78
CA THR A 379 -67.34 -6.38 -45.46
C THR A 379 -66.17 -6.67 -44.49
N VAL A 380 -66.28 -7.78 -43.75
CA VAL A 380 -65.47 -8.23 -42.60
C VAL A 380 -64.08 -8.78 -42.99
N PHE A 381 -63.14 -7.94 -43.47
CA PHE A 381 -61.77 -8.41 -43.81
C PHE A 381 -60.61 -7.54 -43.25
N GLN A 382 -60.85 -6.74 -42.20
CA GLN A 382 -59.81 -5.84 -41.63
C GLN A 382 -59.27 -6.26 -40.24
N LEU A 383 -59.89 -7.23 -39.55
CA LEU A 383 -59.53 -7.59 -38.17
C LEU A 383 -58.13 -8.21 -38.03
N ASP A 384 -57.67 -9.09 -38.92
CA ASP A 384 -56.35 -9.75 -38.75
C ASP A 384 -55.16 -8.81 -39.00
N LYS A 385 -55.30 -7.85 -39.94
CA LYS A 385 -54.24 -6.87 -40.22
C LYS A 385 -54.18 -5.78 -39.16
N ASP A 386 -55.31 -5.46 -38.53
CA ASP A 386 -55.39 -4.52 -37.44
C ASP A 386 -54.90 -5.15 -36.12
N ILE A 387 -55.14 -6.45 -35.89
CA ILE A 387 -54.55 -7.19 -34.75
C ILE A 387 -53.01 -7.21 -34.84
N GLN A 388 -52.42 -7.51 -36.00
CA GLN A 388 -50.96 -7.48 -36.16
C GLN A 388 -50.36 -6.07 -36.00
N LYS A 389 -51.07 -5.02 -36.46
CA LYS A 389 -50.67 -3.63 -36.21
C LYS A 389 -50.80 -3.25 -34.74
N MET A 390 -51.83 -3.75 -34.05
CA MET A 390 -52.03 -3.51 -32.62
C MET A 390 -51.02 -4.26 -31.76
N GLU A 391 -50.61 -5.47 -32.14
CA GLU A 391 -49.53 -6.21 -31.46
C GLU A 391 -48.15 -5.54 -31.66
N ALA A 392 -47.87 -5.04 -32.86
CA ALA A 392 -46.66 -4.26 -33.13
C ALA A 392 -46.68 -2.92 -32.38
N ALA A 393 -47.83 -2.23 -32.36
CA ALA A 393 -48.00 -0.99 -31.60
C ALA A 393 -47.90 -1.22 -30.08
N ARG A 394 -48.43 -2.34 -29.57
CA ARG A 394 -48.29 -2.74 -28.16
C ARG A 394 -46.84 -3.05 -27.80
N SER A 395 -46.12 -3.78 -28.64
CA SER A 395 -44.72 -4.12 -28.43
C SER A 395 -43.80 -2.89 -28.49
N GLN A 396 -44.18 -1.85 -29.24
CA GLN A 396 -43.50 -0.57 -29.23
C GLN A 396 -43.85 0.25 -27.98
N ALA A 397 -45.13 0.32 -27.63
CA ALA A 397 -45.59 1.02 -26.42
C ALA A 397 -44.99 0.41 -25.12
N GLU A 398 -44.82 -0.91 -25.04
CA GLU A 398 -44.15 -1.55 -23.89
C GLU A 398 -42.66 -1.20 -23.81
N ARG A 399 -41.96 -1.01 -24.94
CA ARG A 399 -40.57 -0.55 -24.96
C ARG A 399 -40.45 0.91 -24.56
N ASP A 400 -41.29 1.76 -25.14
CA ASP A 400 -41.32 3.19 -24.82
C ASP A 400 -41.66 3.42 -23.34
N ARG A 401 -42.55 2.60 -22.77
CA ARG A 401 -42.87 2.59 -21.34
C ARG A 401 -41.67 2.19 -20.47
N LEU A 402 -40.94 1.13 -20.84
CA LEU A 402 -39.76 0.69 -20.08
C LEU A 402 -38.63 1.73 -20.13
N GLU A 403 -38.43 2.35 -21.29
CA GLU A 403 -37.49 3.47 -21.46
C GLU A 403 -37.90 4.68 -20.61
N ALA A 404 -39.19 5.01 -20.55
CA ALA A 404 -39.70 6.07 -19.70
C ALA A 404 -39.58 5.75 -18.20
N GLU A 405 -39.86 4.52 -17.78
CA GLU A 405 -39.71 4.05 -16.39
C GLU A 405 -38.22 4.12 -15.95
N THR A 406 -37.29 3.67 -16.80
CA THR A 406 -35.85 3.77 -16.51
C THR A 406 -35.36 5.22 -16.45
N LEU A 407 -35.83 6.09 -17.35
CA LEU A 407 -35.52 7.51 -17.31
C LEU A 407 -36.08 8.18 -16.05
N GLN A 408 -37.31 7.82 -15.65
CA GLN A 408 -37.92 8.32 -14.42
C GLN A 408 -37.11 7.92 -13.19
N CYS A 409 -36.70 6.65 -13.09
CA CYS A 409 -35.85 6.16 -11.99
C CYS A 409 -34.53 6.94 -11.89
N ASN A 410 -33.86 7.17 -13.02
CA ASN A 410 -32.61 7.95 -13.05
C ASN A 410 -32.83 9.41 -12.62
N LEU A 411 -33.91 10.05 -13.09
CA LEU A 411 -34.25 11.43 -12.71
C LEU A 411 -34.57 11.53 -11.22
N GLU A 412 -35.31 10.56 -10.65
CA GLU A 412 -35.63 10.49 -9.21
C GLU A 412 -34.36 10.33 -8.36
N GLU A 413 -33.42 9.48 -8.78
CA GLU A 413 -32.12 9.31 -8.12
C GLU A 413 -31.28 10.61 -8.14
N GLU A 414 -31.19 11.30 -9.29
CA GLU A 414 -30.51 12.59 -9.39
C GLU A 414 -31.17 13.67 -8.53
N LEU A 415 -32.51 13.71 -8.50
CA LEU A 415 -33.28 14.64 -7.66
C LEU A 415 -33.02 14.39 -6.18
N ALA A 416 -33.00 13.12 -5.74
CA ALA A 416 -32.68 12.74 -4.37
C ALA A 416 -31.23 13.15 -4.00
N LEU A 417 -30.28 12.97 -4.91
CA LEU A 417 -28.89 13.38 -4.72
C LEU A 417 -28.76 14.90 -4.54
N TYR A 418 -29.34 15.69 -5.46
CA TYR A 418 -29.23 17.14 -5.45
C TYR A 418 -30.00 17.78 -4.30
N SER A 419 -31.20 17.27 -3.98
CA SER A 419 -31.96 17.73 -2.82
C SER A 419 -31.24 17.42 -1.50
N GLY A 420 -30.58 16.27 -1.40
CA GLY A 420 -29.71 15.93 -0.28
C GLY A 420 -28.51 16.87 -0.14
N GLU A 421 -27.83 17.19 -1.25
CA GLU A 421 -26.73 18.17 -1.26
C GLU A 421 -27.23 19.57 -0.86
N LEU A 422 -28.39 19.99 -1.36
CA LEU A 422 -29.01 21.28 -1.02
C LEU A 422 -29.36 21.37 0.47
N ALA A 423 -29.89 20.29 1.05
CA ALA A 423 -30.19 20.21 2.48
C ALA A 423 -28.94 20.33 3.36
N ASP A 424 -27.81 19.78 2.92
CA ASP A 424 -26.52 19.92 3.60
C ASP A 424 -25.98 21.34 3.51
N LEU A 425 -26.04 21.96 2.33
CA LEU A 425 -25.63 23.35 2.13
C LEU A 425 -26.48 24.33 2.95
N ASN A 426 -27.80 24.08 3.08
CA ASN A 426 -28.68 24.86 3.95
C ASN A 426 -28.32 24.72 5.44
N ARG A 427 -27.71 23.61 5.84
CA ARG A 427 -27.12 23.41 7.17
C ARG A 427 -25.70 23.99 7.31
N GLY A 428 -25.17 24.61 6.24
CA GLY A 428 -23.81 25.14 6.18
C GLY A 428 -22.74 24.08 5.99
N ILE A 429 -23.11 22.86 5.58
CA ILE A 429 -22.20 21.73 5.39
C ILE A 429 -21.88 21.62 3.89
N LEU A 430 -20.62 21.84 3.53
CA LEU A 430 -20.13 21.64 2.17
C LEU A 430 -19.64 20.18 2.01
N ARG A 431 -20.16 19.46 1.02
CA ARG A 431 -19.72 18.10 0.70
C ARG A 431 -18.39 18.12 -0.06
N PHE A 432 -17.34 17.61 0.57
CA PHE A 432 -16.03 17.38 -0.04
C PHE A 432 -15.89 15.96 -0.59
N PRO A 433 -14.87 15.68 -1.43
CA PRO A 433 -14.53 14.32 -1.79
C PRO A 433 -14.30 13.43 -0.55
N GLU A 434 -14.63 12.14 -0.65
CA GLU A 434 -14.60 11.23 0.50
C GLU A 434 -13.18 11.01 1.03
N GLU A 435 -12.16 11.03 0.15
CA GLU A 435 -10.79 10.69 0.51
C GLU A 435 -10.17 11.72 1.47
N PRO A 436 -10.19 13.04 1.19
CA PRO A 436 -9.79 14.07 2.15
C PRO A 436 -10.63 14.06 3.42
N GLN A 437 -11.93 13.81 3.34
CA GLN A 437 -12.83 13.82 4.50
C GLN A 437 -12.53 12.67 5.46
N ASN A 438 -12.33 11.45 4.92
CA ASN A 438 -11.98 10.28 5.71
C ASN A 438 -10.60 10.44 6.35
N LEU A 439 -9.62 10.97 5.61
CA LEU A 439 -8.29 11.21 6.16
C LEU A 439 -8.28 12.31 7.24
N LYS A 440 -9.09 13.36 7.08
CA LYS A 440 -9.34 14.39 8.12
C LYS A 440 -9.90 13.75 9.40
N ASN A 441 -10.89 12.87 9.28
CA ASN A 441 -11.46 12.18 10.43
C ASN A 441 -10.42 11.30 11.14
N ILE A 442 -9.61 10.55 10.39
CA ILE A 442 -8.53 9.71 10.94
C ILE A 442 -7.50 10.55 11.73
N PHE A 443 -7.13 11.73 11.21
CA PHE A 443 -6.22 12.62 11.93
C PHE A 443 -6.86 13.15 13.22
N ASN A 444 -8.12 13.60 13.15
CA ASN A 444 -8.84 14.12 14.31
C ASN A 444 -9.01 13.05 15.41
N ASP A 445 -9.29 11.80 15.04
CA ASP A 445 -9.40 10.67 15.98
C ASP A 445 -8.08 10.37 16.71
N GLN A 446 -6.94 10.68 16.09
CA GLN A 446 -5.60 10.57 16.68
C GLN A 446 -5.16 11.86 17.40
N GLY A 447 -6.06 12.83 17.57
CA GLY A 447 -5.80 14.11 18.24
C GLY A 447 -5.03 15.13 17.40
N ILE A 448 -4.92 14.92 16.09
CA ILE A 448 -4.30 15.88 15.16
C ILE A 448 -5.42 16.67 14.48
N GLU A 449 -5.55 17.94 14.84
CA GLU A 449 -6.58 18.80 14.26
C GLU A 449 -6.26 19.10 12.78
N ALA A 450 -7.18 18.71 11.90
CA ALA A 450 -7.03 18.83 10.46
C ALA A 450 -8.19 19.59 9.81
N TRP A 451 -7.86 20.46 8.85
CA TRP A 451 -8.84 21.24 8.08
C TRP A 451 -8.64 21.07 6.59
N ILE A 452 -9.73 21.10 5.82
CA ILE A 452 -9.65 21.08 4.36
C ILE A 452 -9.38 22.51 3.89
N LEU A 453 -8.41 22.72 3.01
CA LEU A 453 -8.02 24.07 2.56
C LEU A 453 -9.21 24.89 2.04
N ALA A 454 -10.11 24.26 1.28
CA ALA A 454 -11.30 24.91 0.74
C ALA A 454 -12.22 25.55 1.80
N GLU A 455 -12.24 25.02 3.04
CA GLU A 455 -13.01 25.58 4.16
C GLU A 455 -12.38 26.86 4.71
N LEU A 456 -11.07 27.04 4.54
CA LEU A 456 -10.30 28.09 5.22
C LEU A 456 -10.03 29.32 4.35
N VAL A 457 -10.23 29.21 3.04
CA VAL A 457 -9.81 30.23 2.06
C VAL A 457 -11.03 30.85 1.41
N GLU A 458 -11.08 32.18 1.41
CA GLU A 458 -12.09 32.97 0.72
C GLU A 458 -11.49 33.65 -0.53
N ILE A 459 -12.30 33.78 -1.57
CA ILE A 459 -11.93 34.48 -2.80
C ILE A 459 -12.45 35.92 -2.69
N THR A 460 -11.55 36.90 -2.85
CA THR A 460 -11.88 38.33 -2.69
C THR A 460 -12.53 38.93 -3.93
N HIS A 461 -12.19 38.42 -5.11
CA HIS A 461 -12.76 38.86 -6.39
C HIS A 461 -13.36 37.69 -7.17
N SER A 462 -14.68 37.73 -7.36
CA SER A 462 -15.46 36.67 -8.02
C SER A 462 -15.00 36.37 -9.45
N ASP A 463 -14.49 37.37 -10.17
CA ASP A 463 -14.11 37.24 -11.58
C ASP A 463 -12.92 36.29 -11.81
N TRP A 464 -12.12 36.08 -10.76
CA TRP A 464 -10.96 35.18 -10.77
C TRP A 464 -11.25 33.82 -10.15
N ALA A 465 -12.47 33.56 -9.69
CA ALA A 465 -12.82 32.33 -8.97
C ALA A 465 -12.49 31.06 -9.78
N ASN A 466 -12.90 31.03 -11.05
CA ASN A 466 -12.63 29.90 -11.95
C ASN A 466 -11.13 29.64 -12.10
N ALA A 467 -10.33 30.70 -12.23
CA ALA A 467 -8.89 30.61 -12.43
C ALA A 467 -8.17 30.14 -11.16
N VAL A 468 -8.57 30.64 -9.99
CA VAL A 468 -8.05 30.22 -8.68
C VAL A 468 -8.36 28.75 -8.42
N GLU A 469 -9.63 28.37 -8.53
CA GLU A 469 -10.11 26.98 -8.37
C GLU A 469 -9.45 26.03 -9.36
N GLY A 470 -9.38 26.45 -10.63
CA GLY A 470 -8.76 25.68 -11.70
C GLY A 470 -7.28 25.45 -11.47
N TRP A 471 -6.55 26.49 -11.05
CA TRP A 471 -5.11 26.40 -10.81
C TRP A 471 -4.78 25.53 -9.59
N LEU A 472 -5.54 25.67 -8.50
CA LEU A 472 -5.37 24.82 -7.32
C LEU A 472 -5.73 23.35 -7.63
N GLY A 473 -6.77 23.12 -8.43
CA GLY A 473 -7.24 21.77 -8.76
C GLY A 473 -7.47 20.96 -7.48
N ASN A 474 -7.01 19.70 -7.45
CA ASN A 474 -7.16 18.85 -6.26
C ASN A 474 -6.41 19.35 -5.02
N ARG A 475 -5.48 20.31 -5.15
CA ARG A 475 -4.77 20.90 -3.99
C ARG A 475 -5.68 21.77 -3.13
N ARG A 476 -6.84 22.20 -3.65
CA ARG A 476 -7.88 22.86 -2.83
C ARG A 476 -8.46 21.96 -1.74
N PHE A 477 -8.27 20.63 -1.87
CA PHE A 477 -8.66 19.65 -0.87
C PHE A 477 -7.48 19.17 -0.01
N ALA A 478 -6.37 19.90 -0.02
CA ALA A 478 -5.24 19.60 0.85
C ALA A 478 -5.64 19.71 2.33
N LEU A 479 -5.09 18.82 3.16
CA LEU A 479 -5.29 18.87 4.60
C LEU A 479 -4.27 19.79 5.25
N ILE A 480 -4.75 20.90 5.82
CA ILE A 480 -3.96 21.88 6.53
C ILE A 480 -3.90 21.46 8.00
N LEU A 481 -2.69 21.39 8.54
CA LEU A 481 -2.39 20.98 9.92
C LEU A 481 -1.44 21.99 10.55
N ASP A 482 -1.32 21.95 11.88
CA ASP A 482 -0.19 22.59 12.55
C ASP A 482 1.16 21.99 12.03
N PRO A 483 2.15 22.83 11.67
CA PRO A 483 3.45 22.36 11.22
C PRO A 483 4.15 21.36 12.17
N GLU A 484 3.89 21.42 13.47
CA GLU A 484 4.47 20.50 14.46
C GLU A 484 3.98 19.06 14.29
N HIS A 485 2.74 18.87 13.82
CA HIS A 485 2.13 17.56 13.63
C HIS A 485 2.42 16.92 12.27
N PHE A 486 3.12 17.62 11.36
CA PHE A 486 3.36 17.16 9.99
C PHE A 486 3.99 15.75 9.92
N GLN A 487 5.00 15.47 10.75
CA GLN A 487 5.69 14.18 10.72
C GLN A 487 4.79 13.03 11.20
N THR A 488 4.01 13.26 12.25
CA THR A 488 3.07 12.27 12.78
C THR A 488 1.95 11.99 11.79
N ALA A 489 1.37 13.04 11.20
CA ALA A 489 0.34 12.91 10.18
C ALA A 489 0.85 12.19 8.92
N LEU A 490 2.10 12.40 8.51
CA LEU A 490 2.70 11.68 7.39
C LEU A 490 2.81 10.18 7.65
N VAL A 491 3.23 9.77 8.86
CA VAL A 491 3.29 8.35 9.24
C VAL A 491 1.90 7.73 9.27
N LEU A 492 0.92 8.44 9.83
CA LEU A 492 -0.47 7.98 9.86
C LEU A 492 -1.07 7.84 8.46
N TYR A 493 -0.80 8.79 7.58
CA TYR A 493 -1.27 8.75 6.20
C TYR A 493 -0.65 7.59 5.42
N ASN A 494 0.65 7.34 5.59
CA ASN A 494 1.33 6.22 4.93
C ASN A 494 0.84 4.83 5.40
N ALA A 495 0.21 4.75 6.57
CA ALA A 495 -0.39 3.52 7.09
C ALA A 495 -1.78 3.23 6.51
N GLN A 496 -2.38 4.17 5.77
CA GLN A 496 -3.74 4.04 5.24
C GLN A 496 -3.81 3.24 3.93
N PRO A 497 -4.97 2.66 3.59
CA PRO A 497 -5.17 1.99 2.32
C PRO A 497 -5.02 2.95 1.13
N ASN A 498 -4.68 2.38 -0.03
CA ASN A 498 -4.49 3.13 -1.26
C ASN A 498 -5.76 3.81 -1.79
N SER A 499 -6.94 3.50 -1.23
CA SER A 499 -8.19 4.21 -1.50
C SER A 499 -8.17 5.66 -1.02
N LEU A 500 -7.31 6.02 -0.06
CA LEU A 500 -7.12 7.40 0.40
C LEU A 500 -5.97 8.12 -0.31
N ALA A 501 -5.40 7.52 -1.37
CA ALA A 501 -4.29 8.12 -2.10
C ALA A 501 -4.71 9.38 -2.87
N GLY A 502 -3.77 10.31 -3.04
CA GLY A 502 -3.98 11.54 -3.83
C GLY A 502 -4.40 12.76 -3.00
N VAL A 503 -4.68 12.60 -1.70
CA VAL A 503 -4.85 13.73 -0.77
C VAL A 503 -3.51 14.41 -0.52
N TYR A 504 -3.48 15.73 -0.61
CA TYR A 504 -2.27 16.53 -0.43
C TYR A 504 -2.06 16.87 1.05
N LEU A 505 -0.85 16.58 1.56
CA LEU A 505 -0.41 16.94 2.91
C LEU A 505 0.78 17.92 2.81
N PRO A 506 0.57 19.23 2.95
CA PRO A 506 1.61 20.23 2.71
C PRO A 506 2.55 20.41 3.90
N ASN A 507 3.85 20.52 3.62
CA ASN A 507 4.85 20.87 4.63
C ASN A 507 4.92 22.40 4.79
N ILE A 508 4.05 22.94 5.63
CA ILE A 508 3.87 24.39 5.80
C ILE A 508 5.14 25.05 6.36
N ALA A 509 5.88 24.37 7.24
CA ALA A 509 7.15 24.88 7.79
C ALA A 509 8.17 25.23 6.69
N LYS A 510 8.27 24.41 5.63
CA LYS A 510 9.18 24.67 4.50
C LYS A 510 8.66 25.74 3.54
N LEU A 511 7.35 25.97 3.50
CA LEU A 511 6.71 26.91 2.58
C LEU A 511 6.71 28.36 3.07
N ARG A 512 6.98 28.63 4.37
CA ARG A 512 7.01 29.98 4.95
C ARG A 512 7.89 30.96 4.15
N LYS A 513 9.10 30.57 3.77
CA LYS A 513 10.03 31.42 2.99
C LYS A 513 9.48 31.82 1.61
N LEU A 514 8.73 30.91 0.97
CA LEU A 514 8.10 31.17 -0.34
C LEU A 514 6.88 32.08 -0.20
N ALA A 515 6.17 31.99 0.93
CA ALA A 515 4.98 32.77 1.22
C ALA A 515 5.26 34.23 1.66
N GLU A 516 6.47 34.54 2.12
CA GLU A 516 6.86 35.88 2.62
C GLU A 516 6.89 36.97 1.54
N LYS A 517 7.06 36.61 0.26
CA LYS A 517 7.20 37.57 -0.85
C LYS A 517 6.37 37.15 -2.08
N PRO A 518 5.03 37.16 -2.01
CA PRO A 518 4.22 36.99 -3.20
C PRO A 518 4.51 38.12 -4.19
N ARG A 519 4.60 37.80 -5.49
CA ARG A 519 4.79 38.82 -6.52
C ARG A 519 3.52 39.67 -6.63
N SER A 520 3.69 40.97 -6.83
CA SER A 520 2.55 41.86 -7.06
C SER A 520 1.90 41.54 -8.42
N GLY A 521 0.57 41.52 -8.48
CA GLY A 521 -0.19 41.05 -9.64
C GLY A 521 -0.20 39.52 -9.79
N SER A 522 0.07 38.79 -8.72
CA SER A 522 -0.07 37.33 -8.68
C SER A 522 -1.48 36.90 -8.27
N LEU A 523 -1.81 35.64 -8.54
CA LEU A 523 -3.10 35.04 -8.20
C LEU A 523 -3.35 35.01 -6.69
N ALA A 524 -2.30 35.17 -5.87
CA ALA A 524 -2.40 35.26 -4.42
C ALA A 524 -3.11 36.54 -3.92
N GLU A 525 -3.22 37.60 -4.72
CA GLU A 525 -3.93 38.83 -4.34
C GLU A 525 -5.47 38.65 -4.32
N PHE A 526 -5.98 37.60 -4.98
CA PHE A 526 -7.42 37.35 -5.15
C PHE A 526 -7.99 36.38 -4.09
N VAL A 527 -7.20 36.04 -3.07
CA VAL A 527 -7.55 35.07 -2.03
C VAL A 527 -7.09 35.55 -0.66
N SER A 528 -7.84 35.20 0.38
CA SER A 528 -7.53 35.52 1.77
C SER A 528 -7.94 34.38 2.69
N SER A 529 -7.18 34.16 3.76
CA SER A 529 -7.52 33.21 4.81
C SER A 529 -7.26 33.80 6.20
N GLU A 530 -8.19 33.54 7.13
CA GLU A 530 -7.99 33.87 8.55
C GLU A 530 -7.02 32.89 9.23
N ASN A 531 -6.86 31.68 8.68
CA ASN A 531 -5.97 30.67 9.23
C ASN A 531 -4.52 30.91 8.74
N PRO A 532 -3.55 31.14 9.65
CA PRO A 532 -2.16 31.45 9.27
C PRO A 532 -1.49 30.38 8.40
N TRP A 533 -1.86 29.11 8.60
CA TRP A 533 -1.30 27.96 7.91
C TRP A 533 -1.84 27.85 6.48
N ALA A 534 -3.16 28.02 6.32
CA ALA A 534 -3.78 28.08 5.00
C ALA A 534 -3.29 29.29 4.20
N GLU A 535 -3.21 30.47 4.81
CA GLU A 535 -2.68 31.69 4.19
C GLU A 535 -1.25 31.47 3.66
N THR A 536 -0.38 30.86 4.47
CA THR A 536 0.99 30.52 4.08
C THR A 536 0.99 29.56 2.88
N TYR A 537 0.15 28.53 2.91
CA TYR A 537 0.09 27.52 1.85
C TYR A 537 -0.37 28.13 0.52
N VAL A 538 -1.45 28.91 0.55
CA VAL A 538 -2.01 29.53 -0.65
C VAL A 538 -1.06 30.58 -1.23
N LYS A 539 -0.45 31.43 -0.39
CA LYS A 539 0.57 32.39 -0.86
C LYS A 539 1.76 31.71 -1.50
N ALA A 540 2.22 30.59 -0.95
CA ALA A 540 3.32 29.83 -1.54
C ALA A 540 2.95 29.20 -2.90
N LEU A 541 1.70 28.76 -3.09
CA LEU A 541 1.24 28.18 -4.35
C LEU A 541 0.93 29.22 -5.42
N LEU A 542 0.27 30.30 -5.04
CA LEU A 542 -0.29 31.30 -5.97
C LEU A 542 0.60 32.54 -6.13
N GLY A 543 1.51 32.79 -5.19
CA GLY A 543 2.33 34.01 -5.16
C GLY A 543 3.33 34.15 -6.31
N ASN A 544 3.59 33.07 -7.05
CA ASN A 544 4.43 33.07 -8.25
C ASN A 544 3.64 32.95 -9.55
N VAL A 545 2.31 32.91 -9.48
CA VAL A 545 1.43 32.71 -10.63
C VAL A 545 0.86 34.06 -11.04
N MET A 546 1.31 34.61 -12.15
CA MET A 546 0.92 35.95 -12.58
C MET A 546 -0.45 35.95 -13.26
N THR A 547 -1.29 36.93 -12.93
CA THR A 547 -2.53 37.15 -13.69
C THR A 547 -2.23 37.90 -14.98
N SER A 548 -2.67 37.37 -16.11
CA SER A 548 -2.38 37.95 -17.43
C SER A 548 -3.44 37.58 -18.46
N ASP A 549 -3.59 38.42 -19.47
CA ASP A 549 -4.36 38.11 -20.66
C ASP A 549 -3.67 37.01 -21.50
N THR A 550 -4.46 36.34 -22.34
CA THR A 550 -4.02 35.23 -23.20
C THR A 550 -2.84 35.58 -24.11
N ALA A 551 -2.74 36.84 -24.56
CA ALA A 551 -1.65 37.33 -25.40
C ALA A 551 -0.29 37.39 -24.69
N ASN A 552 -0.30 37.59 -23.36
CA ASN A 552 0.89 37.90 -22.57
C ASN A 552 1.32 36.76 -21.64
N LEU A 553 0.60 35.62 -21.62
CA LEU A 553 0.91 34.46 -20.78
C LEU A 553 2.36 33.98 -20.90
N LYS A 554 2.91 34.00 -22.12
CA LYS A 554 4.30 33.56 -22.43
C LYS A 554 5.40 34.42 -21.80
N ASN A 555 5.07 35.63 -21.35
CA ASN A 555 6.05 36.57 -20.80
C ASN A 555 6.40 36.26 -19.35
N TYR A 556 5.66 35.36 -18.70
CA TYR A 556 5.83 34.99 -17.31
C TYR A 556 6.22 33.52 -17.18
N GLU A 557 6.91 33.16 -16.10
CA GLU A 557 7.28 31.77 -15.81
C GLU A 557 6.06 30.89 -15.49
N LYS A 558 5.11 31.45 -14.73
CA LYS A 558 3.80 30.86 -14.45
C LYS A 558 2.75 31.95 -14.55
N ALA A 559 1.72 31.73 -15.35
CA ALA A 559 0.62 32.67 -15.49
C ALA A 559 -0.71 31.98 -15.78
N ILE A 560 -1.79 32.68 -15.48
CA ILE A 560 -3.15 32.24 -15.79
C ILE A 560 -4.02 33.43 -16.23
N SER A 561 -4.91 33.19 -17.19
CA SER A 561 -5.95 34.13 -17.58
C SER A 561 -7.27 33.85 -16.87
N GLN A 562 -8.18 34.83 -16.86
CA GLN A 562 -9.53 34.66 -16.31
C GLN A 562 -10.30 33.51 -16.96
N ASP A 563 -10.10 33.28 -18.27
CA ASP A 563 -10.67 32.15 -19.02
C ASP A 563 -10.03 30.77 -18.73
N CYS A 564 -9.27 30.64 -17.64
CA CYS A 564 -8.58 29.41 -17.23
C CYS A 564 -7.57 28.87 -18.27
N MET A 565 -6.94 29.77 -19.05
CA MET A 565 -5.76 29.43 -19.84
C MET A 565 -4.52 29.56 -18.96
N SER A 566 -3.89 28.43 -18.66
CA SER A 566 -2.69 28.34 -17.82
C SER A 566 -1.42 28.25 -18.68
N TYR A 567 -0.35 28.91 -18.24
CA TYR A 567 0.99 28.77 -18.77
C TYR A 567 1.93 28.41 -17.62
N ALA A 568 2.60 27.27 -17.73
CA ALA A 568 3.60 26.78 -16.78
C ALA A 568 4.52 25.80 -17.50
N ASP A 569 5.77 25.66 -17.04
CA ASP A 569 6.75 24.71 -17.59
C ASP A 569 6.87 24.84 -19.12
N HIS A 570 6.86 26.09 -19.60
CA HIS A 570 6.87 26.48 -21.01
C HIS A 570 5.72 25.93 -21.87
N THR A 571 4.63 25.49 -21.25
CA THR A 571 3.48 24.86 -21.91
C THR A 571 2.19 25.62 -21.61
N VAL A 572 1.35 25.81 -22.65
CA VAL A 572 -0.01 26.34 -22.48
C VAL A 572 -0.99 25.18 -22.30
N ARG A 573 -1.88 25.29 -21.32
CA ARG A 573 -2.98 24.34 -21.09
C ARG A 573 -4.27 25.07 -20.75
N ARG A 574 -5.37 24.68 -21.40
CA ARG A 574 -6.73 25.07 -20.98
C ARG A 574 -7.21 24.12 -19.89
N ILE A 575 -7.62 24.66 -18.76
CA ILE A 575 -8.14 23.85 -17.65
C ILE A 575 -9.58 23.44 -17.96
N LYS A 576 -9.88 22.15 -17.85
CA LYS A 576 -11.22 21.60 -18.12
C LYS A 576 -12.26 22.21 -17.19
N LYS A 577 -13.47 22.46 -17.71
CA LYS A 577 -14.59 22.99 -16.93
C LYS A 577 -14.98 22.10 -15.75
N GLU A 578 -14.82 20.79 -15.84
CA GLU A 578 -15.05 19.86 -14.72
C GLU A 578 -14.22 20.21 -13.46
N VAL A 579 -13.03 20.79 -13.62
CA VAL A 579 -12.12 21.09 -12.50
C VAL A 579 -12.57 22.33 -11.74
N TRP A 580 -13.03 23.38 -12.43
CA TRP A 580 -13.42 24.66 -11.81
C TRP A 580 -14.93 24.94 -11.84
N GLY A 581 -15.72 24.10 -12.50
CA GLY A 581 -17.16 24.31 -12.67
C GLY A 581 -17.98 24.12 -11.39
N ARG A 582 -17.38 23.48 -10.37
CA ARG A 582 -17.89 23.46 -9.00
C ARG A 582 -16.91 24.21 -8.11
N HIS A 583 -17.37 25.33 -7.55
CA HIS A 583 -16.61 26.13 -6.59
C HIS A 583 -16.70 25.51 -5.21
N TYR A 584 -15.57 25.47 -4.49
CA TYR A 584 -15.44 24.94 -3.14
C TYR A 584 -14.84 25.96 -2.17
N LEU A 585 -14.12 26.97 -2.66
CA LEU A 585 -13.41 27.96 -1.86
C LEU A 585 -14.35 29.02 -1.29
N GLY A 586 -14.50 29.01 0.04
CA GLY A 586 -15.14 30.07 0.81
C GLY A 586 -16.66 30.06 0.81
N ARG A 587 -17.25 30.97 1.60
CA ARG A 587 -18.70 31.04 1.81
C ARG A 587 -19.49 31.41 0.55
N GLN A 588 -18.91 32.23 -0.32
CA GLN A 588 -19.55 32.60 -1.59
C GLN A 588 -19.71 31.41 -2.54
N ALA A 589 -18.80 30.43 -2.51
CA ALA A 589 -18.91 29.21 -3.30
C ALA A 589 -20.12 28.36 -2.87
N MET A 590 -20.42 28.31 -1.56
CA MET A 590 -21.61 27.61 -1.04
C MET A 590 -22.90 28.24 -1.56
N GLU A 591 -22.99 29.58 -1.53
CA GLU A 591 -24.16 30.32 -2.03
C GLU A 591 -24.38 30.11 -3.54
N GLN A 592 -23.31 30.19 -4.32
CA GLN A 592 -23.37 29.94 -5.76
C GLN A 592 -23.77 28.49 -6.07
N ARG A 593 -23.23 27.52 -5.32
CA ARG A 593 -23.59 26.11 -5.48
C ARG A 593 -25.05 25.87 -5.11
N ARG A 594 -25.56 26.52 -4.06
CA ARG A 594 -26.97 26.48 -3.66
C ARG A 594 -27.87 26.94 -4.81
N GLN A 595 -27.58 28.10 -5.39
CA GLN A 595 -28.38 28.65 -6.50
C GLN A 595 -28.35 27.76 -7.75
N VAL A 596 -27.21 27.12 -8.04
CA VAL A 596 -27.11 26.16 -9.16
C VAL A 596 -27.97 24.93 -8.88
N LEU A 597 -27.86 24.35 -7.67
CA LEU A 597 -28.67 23.19 -7.28
C LEU A 597 -30.16 23.48 -7.27
N GLU A 598 -30.59 24.65 -6.78
CA GLU A 598 -32.00 25.06 -6.83
C GLU A 598 -32.53 25.10 -8.27
N ARG A 599 -31.74 25.62 -9.22
CA ARG A 599 -32.12 25.63 -10.64
C ARG A 599 -32.15 24.24 -11.24
N ASP A 600 -31.15 23.42 -10.93
CA ASP A 600 -31.04 22.05 -11.45
C ASP A 600 -32.18 21.16 -10.90
N ILE A 601 -32.53 21.31 -9.62
CA ILE A 601 -33.69 20.63 -9.00
C ILE A 601 -34.98 21.06 -9.69
N LEU A 602 -35.22 22.36 -9.89
CA LEU A 602 -36.41 22.84 -10.60
C LEU A 602 -36.49 22.30 -12.03
N ARG A 603 -35.35 22.17 -12.70
CA ARG A 603 -35.26 21.59 -14.03
C ARG A 603 -35.60 20.09 -14.00
N LEU A 604 -35.01 19.32 -13.09
CA LEU A 604 -35.28 17.89 -12.93
C LEU A 604 -36.74 17.63 -12.54
N GLU A 605 -37.32 18.44 -11.66
CA GLU A 605 -38.76 18.37 -11.31
C GLU A 605 -39.66 18.65 -12.52
N ALA A 606 -39.25 19.54 -13.43
CA ALA A 606 -39.98 19.81 -14.67
C ALA A 606 -39.85 18.64 -15.65
N GLU A 607 -38.64 18.10 -15.86
CA GLU A 607 -38.39 16.94 -16.71
C GLU A 607 -39.15 15.70 -16.20
N LEU A 608 -39.17 15.47 -14.89
CA LEU A 608 -39.91 14.37 -14.26
C LEU A 608 -41.43 14.52 -14.40
N LYS A 609 -41.96 15.75 -14.35
CA LYS A 609 -43.38 16.04 -14.66
C LYS A 609 -43.71 15.81 -16.13
N GLU A 610 -42.79 16.02 -17.06
CA GLU A 610 -43.00 15.74 -18.48
C GLU A 610 -42.99 14.23 -18.76
N VAL A 611 -42.06 13.49 -18.16
CA VAL A 611 -41.99 12.02 -18.28
C VAL A 611 -43.23 11.37 -17.66
N GLY A 612 -43.65 11.81 -16.46
CA GLY A 612 -44.86 11.29 -15.80
C GLY A 612 -46.19 11.68 -16.47
N ARG A 613 -46.18 12.55 -17.50
CA ARG A 613 -47.34 12.81 -18.37
C ARG A 613 -47.32 11.99 -19.65
N ALA A 614 -46.16 11.45 -20.02
CA ALA A 614 -45.93 10.65 -21.21
C ALA A 614 -46.13 9.15 -20.96
N VAL A 615 -45.89 8.70 -19.72
CA VAL A 615 -46.34 7.41 -19.16
C VAL A 615 -47.81 7.50 -18.78
#